data_AF-A0A0J6XHD4-F1
#
_entry.id   AF-A0A0J6XHD4-F1
#
_cell.length_a   1.000
_cell.length_b   1.000
_cell.length_c   1.000
_cell.angle_alpha   90.00
_cell.angle_beta   90.00
_cell.angle_gamma   90.00
#
_symmetry.space_group_name_H-M   'P 1'
#
loop_
_entity.id
_entity.type
_entity.pdbx_description
1 polymer ?
#
loop_
_entity_poly.entity_id
_entity_poly.type
_entity_poly.pdbx_seq_one_letter_code
_entity_poly.pdbx_strand_id
1 'polypeptide(L)'
;MVVRHAEKPYAGDLGEDEDGNEDPGSLAGRGRRRAEELHRLFPPAGGSALPRPAVVFAAAGPAGAGGRPPARCRQTVEPLTTALHIPLRSEFGIGAEEALGRAVLAARMPVLVCWEHTGIPRLIHALGAHQVLGVPASWPDRYDLVWEFTRRQGRWTFRELAQHLLPGDA
;
A
#
# COMPACT_ATOMS: atom_id res chain seq x y z
N MET A 1 4.44 7.75 -0.92
CA MET A 1 4.78 6.53 -0.16
C MET A 1 4.01 5.37 -0.75
N VAL A 2 4.60 4.19 -0.78
CA VAL A 2 3.98 2.96 -1.32
C VAL A 2 4.16 1.83 -0.30
N VAL A 3 3.09 1.08 -0.07
CA VAL A 3 3.07 -0.18 0.67
C VAL A 3 2.44 -1.26 -0.21
N ARG A 4 2.78 -2.52 0.04
CA ARG A 4 2.00 -3.65 -0.49
C ARG A 4 0.84 -3.97 0.45
N HIS A 5 -0.16 -4.70 -0.04
CA HIS A 5 -1.18 -5.28 0.85
C HIS A 5 -0.54 -6.10 1.98
N ALA A 6 -1.15 -6.16 3.16
CA ALA A 6 -0.68 -6.95 4.29
C ALA A 6 -0.79 -8.48 4.02
N GLU A 7 -0.33 -9.30 4.97
CA GLU A 7 -0.19 -10.75 4.82
C GLU A 7 -1.44 -11.41 4.25
N LYS A 8 -1.26 -12.18 3.18
CA LYS A 8 -2.29 -13.07 2.61
C LYS A 8 -2.21 -14.45 3.29
N PRO A 9 -3.28 -15.25 3.27
CA PRO A 9 -3.26 -16.63 3.76
C PRO A 9 -2.18 -17.45 3.04
N TYR A 10 -1.60 -18.44 3.73
CA TYR A 10 -0.75 -19.42 3.08
C TYR A 10 -1.55 -20.25 2.08
N ALA A 11 -0.86 -20.95 1.18
CA ALA A 11 -1.54 -21.84 0.23
C ALA A 11 -2.31 -22.93 1.00
N GLY A 12 -3.64 -22.95 0.83
CA GLY A 12 -4.54 -23.86 1.55
C GLY A 12 -5.23 -23.26 2.78
N ASP A 13 -4.83 -22.05 3.21
CA ASP A 13 -5.49 -21.32 4.30
C ASP A 13 -6.50 -20.29 3.76
N LEU A 14 -7.38 -19.82 4.64
CA LEU A 14 -8.41 -18.83 4.35
C LEU A 14 -8.16 -17.53 5.14
N GLY A 15 -8.51 -16.41 4.51
CA GLY A 15 -8.60 -15.11 5.17
C GLY A 15 -10.01 -14.89 5.68
N GLU A 16 -10.32 -13.68 6.12
CA GLU A 16 -11.66 -13.32 6.60
C GLU A 16 -12.13 -12.05 5.90
N ASP A 17 -13.30 -12.09 5.27
CA ASP A 17 -13.91 -10.91 4.64
C ASP A 17 -14.53 -9.93 5.65
N GLU A 18 -15.19 -8.88 5.16
CA GLU A 18 -15.81 -7.84 5.99
C GLU A 18 -16.98 -8.36 6.84
N ASP A 19 -17.60 -9.48 6.44
CA ASP A 19 -18.72 -10.12 7.13
C ASP A 19 -18.27 -11.21 8.12
N GLY A 20 -16.97 -11.45 8.23
CA GLY A 20 -16.41 -12.50 9.09
C GLY A 20 -16.35 -13.88 8.44
N ASN A 21 -16.63 -14.00 7.13
CA ASN A 21 -16.61 -15.28 6.43
C ASN A 21 -15.23 -15.62 5.90
N GLU A 22 -14.95 -16.92 5.81
CA GLU A 22 -13.69 -17.41 5.25
C GLU A 22 -13.56 -17.04 3.76
N ASP A 23 -12.50 -16.31 3.42
CA ASP A 23 -12.27 -15.80 2.08
C ASP A 23 -10.78 -15.88 1.69
N PRO A 24 -10.38 -16.71 0.70
CA PRO A 24 -8.98 -16.81 0.28
C PRO A 24 -8.45 -15.53 -0.39
N GLY A 25 -9.34 -14.59 -0.75
CA GLY A 25 -9.04 -13.27 -1.30
C GLY A 25 -8.79 -12.19 -0.26
N SER A 26 -9.07 -12.45 1.02
CA SER A 26 -8.95 -11.50 2.13
C SER A 26 -7.64 -11.62 2.91
N LEU A 27 -7.31 -10.63 3.73
CA LEU A 27 -6.13 -10.68 4.59
C LEU A 27 -6.15 -11.90 5.53
N ALA A 28 -4.96 -12.47 5.78
CA ALA A 28 -4.78 -13.42 6.88
C ALA A 28 -4.92 -12.72 8.24
N GLY A 29 -5.07 -13.49 9.31
CA GLY A 29 -5.13 -12.93 10.68
C GLY A 29 -3.95 -12.02 11.03
N ARG A 30 -2.73 -12.34 10.59
CA ARG A 30 -1.56 -11.45 10.76
C ARG A 30 -1.71 -10.15 9.94
N GLY A 31 -2.23 -10.26 8.72
CA GLY A 31 -2.43 -9.12 7.83
C GLY A 31 -3.46 -8.13 8.37
N ARG A 32 -4.56 -8.63 8.97
CA ARG A 32 -5.55 -7.79 9.67
C ARG A 32 -4.94 -7.02 10.82
N ARG A 33 -4.16 -7.68 11.69
CA ARG A 33 -3.45 -7.00 12.78
C ARG A 33 -2.48 -5.93 12.28
N ARG A 34 -1.77 -6.19 11.17
CA ARG A 34 -0.91 -5.17 10.55
C ARG A 34 -1.74 -3.97 10.07
N ALA A 35 -2.88 -4.21 9.43
CA ALA A 35 -3.77 -3.16 8.94
C ALA A 35 -4.28 -2.28 10.10
N GLU A 36 -4.69 -2.89 11.21
CA GLU A 36 -5.11 -2.19 12.43
C GLU A 36 -4.01 -1.29 13.00
N GLU A 37 -2.76 -1.72 12.94
CA GLU A 37 -1.61 -1.02 13.49
C GLU A 37 -0.98 0.00 12.51
N LEU A 38 -1.34 -0.04 11.23
CA LEU A 38 -0.69 0.76 10.17
C LEU A 38 -0.74 2.27 10.42
N HIS A 39 -1.80 2.76 11.08
CA HIS A 39 -1.95 4.17 11.45
C HIS A 39 -0.82 4.68 12.35
N ARG A 40 -0.16 3.80 13.12
CA ARG A 40 0.93 4.15 14.05
C ARG A 40 2.19 4.63 13.34
N LEU A 41 2.34 4.35 12.03
CA LEU A 41 3.41 4.91 11.21
C LEU A 41 3.30 6.43 11.03
N PHE A 42 2.14 7.03 11.35
CA PHE A 42 1.84 8.43 11.07
C PHE A 42 1.36 9.20 12.32
N PRO A 43 2.19 9.27 13.39
CA PRO A 43 1.83 9.97 14.62
C PRO A 43 1.56 11.47 14.36
N PRO A 44 0.73 12.12 15.18
CA PRO A 44 0.54 13.57 15.13
C PRO A 44 1.86 14.32 15.37
N ALA A 45 1.96 15.54 14.81
CA ALA A 45 3.19 16.28 14.50
C ALA A 45 4.39 16.17 15.48
N GLY A 46 5.59 16.14 14.90
CA GLY A 46 6.90 16.12 15.59
C GLY A 46 7.56 14.74 15.58
N GLY A 47 8.76 14.61 15.02
CA GLY A 47 9.60 13.40 15.15
C GLY A 47 9.21 12.16 14.33
N SER A 48 8.13 12.18 13.55
CA SER A 48 7.76 11.04 12.69
C SER A 48 8.78 10.79 11.57
N ALA A 49 9.14 9.52 11.36
CA ALA A 49 9.97 9.10 10.23
C ALA A 49 9.26 9.23 8.88
N LEU A 50 7.92 9.20 8.89
CA LEU A 50 7.06 9.30 7.70
C LEU A 50 6.09 10.47 7.80
N PRO A 51 5.88 11.24 6.71
CA PRO A 51 4.91 12.31 6.70
C PRO A 51 3.48 11.76 6.64
N ARG A 52 2.55 12.38 7.38
CA ARG A 52 1.15 11.94 7.39
C ARG A 52 0.49 12.14 6.01
N PRO A 53 -0.13 11.10 5.41
CA PRO A 53 -0.74 11.22 4.09
C PRO A 53 -1.99 12.10 4.12
N ALA A 54 -2.19 12.86 3.05
CA ALA A 54 -3.38 13.66 2.80
C ALA A 54 -4.50 12.88 2.08
N VAL A 55 -4.13 11.79 1.39
CA VAL A 55 -5.03 10.86 0.70
C VAL A 55 -4.36 9.50 0.57
N VAL A 56 -5.16 8.45 0.56
CA VAL A 56 -4.73 7.06 0.32
C VAL A 56 -5.36 6.53 -0.94
N PHE A 57 -4.56 5.88 -1.80
CA PHE A 57 -5.06 5.07 -2.90
C PHE A 57 -4.89 3.58 -2.58
N ALA A 58 -5.88 2.77 -2.92
CA ALA A 58 -5.79 1.32 -2.81
C ALA A 58 -6.26 0.66 -4.10
N ALA A 59 -5.62 -0.46 -4.48
CA ALA A 59 -6.11 -1.28 -5.58
C ALA A 59 -7.55 -1.73 -5.32
N ALA A 60 -8.40 -1.52 -6.32
CA ALA A 60 -9.79 -1.96 -6.34
C ALA A 60 -10.29 -1.99 -7.78
N GLY A 61 -11.25 -2.85 -8.08
CA GLY A 61 -11.76 -2.97 -9.45
C GLY A 61 -12.30 -4.38 -9.71
N PRO A 62 -12.89 -4.60 -10.89
CA PRO A 62 -13.38 -5.92 -11.25
C PRO A 62 -12.22 -6.92 -11.17
N ALA A 63 -12.56 -8.14 -10.77
CA ALA A 63 -11.65 -9.25 -10.81
C ALA A 63 -10.95 -9.34 -12.18
N GLY A 64 -9.64 -9.55 -12.19
CA GLY A 64 -8.97 -10.05 -13.39
C GLY A 64 -9.49 -11.45 -13.77
N ALA A 65 -8.89 -12.08 -14.78
CA ALA A 65 -9.30 -13.41 -15.27
C ALA A 65 -9.31 -14.56 -14.23
N GLY A 66 -8.96 -14.28 -12.97
CA GLY A 66 -9.03 -15.18 -11.80
C GLY A 66 -10.14 -14.88 -10.78
N GLY A 67 -11.11 -14.00 -11.10
CA GLY A 67 -12.42 -14.01 -10.43
C GLY A 67 -12.56 -13.30 -9.08
N ARG A 68 -11.53 -12.66 -8.50
CA ARG A 68 -11.72 -11.83 -7.28
C ARG A 68 -11.06 -10.44 -7.34
N PRO A 69 -11.78 -9.37 -6.90
CA PRO A 69 -11.20 -8.03 -6.73
C PRO A 69 -9.99 -8.05 -5.79
N PRO A 70 -9.02 -7.12 -5.93
CA PRO A 70 -7.85 -7.03 -5.04
C PRO A 70 -8.21 -6.43 -3.66
N ALA A 71 -9.16 -7.04 -2.94
CA ALA A 71 -9.72 -6.57 -1.67
C ALA A 71 -8.66 -6.30 -0.60
N ARG A 72 -7.59 -7.11 -0.58
CA ARG A 72 -6.50 -6.99 0.40
C ARG A 72 -5.88 -5.60 0.47
N CYS A 73 -5.74 -4.91 -0.67
CA CYS A 73 -5.15 -3.57 -0.66
C CYS A 73 -6.05 -2.59 0.09
N ARG A 74 -7.36 -2.68 -0.11
CA ARG A 74 -8.35 -1.85 0.57
C ARG A 74 -8.40 -2.19 2.07
N GLN A 75 -8.56 -3.48 2.39
CA GLN A 75 -8.56 -3.98 3.78
C GLN A 75 -7.30 -3.58 4.56
N THR A 76 -6.14 -3.48 3.89
CA THR A 76 -4.87 -3.09 4.53
C THR A 76 -4.89 -1.64 5.01
N VAL A 77 -5.59 -0.73 4.32
CA VAL A 77 -5.51 0.71 4.59
C VAL A 77 -6.80 1.30 5.16
N GLU A 78 -7.92 0.59 5.12
CA GLU A 78 -9.18 1.03 5.70
C GLU A 78 -9.04 1.45 7.17
N PRO A 79 -8.47 0.63 8.08
CA PRO A 79 -8.30 1.04 9.48
C PRO A 79 -7.46 2.31 9.63
N LEU A 80 -6.41 2.45 8.80
CA LEU A 80 -5.58 3.66 8.76
C LEU A 80 -6.38 4.88 8.31
N THR A 81 -7.16 4.78 7.24
CA THR A 81 -7.93 5.92 6.72
C THR A 81 -9.00 6.39 7.71
N THR A 82 -9.64 5.44 8.41
CA THR A 82 -10.57 5.70 9.50
C THR A 82 -9.88 6.39 10.67
N ALA A 83 -8.78 5.83 11.19
CA ALA A 83 -8.06 6.41 12.33
C ALA A 83 -7.52 7.81 12.03
N LEU A 84 -7.02 8.03 10.81
CA LEU A 84 -6.43 9.31 10.43
C LEU A 84 -7.45 10.33 9.89
N HIS A 85 -8.71 9.92 9.69
CA HIS A 85 -9.78 10.72 9.08
C HIS A 85 -9.37 11.30 7.71
N ILE A 86 -8.83 10.44 6.84
CA ILE A 86 -8.34 10.83 5.50
C ILE A 86 -9.06 10.05 4.39
N PRO A 87 -9.21 10.65 3.19
CA PRO A 87 -9.93 10.01 2.10
C PRO A 87 -9.19 8.76 1.59
N LEU A 88 -9.98 7.69 1.37
CA LEU A 88 -9.60 6.48 0.65
C LEU A 88 -10.16 6.53 -0.78
N ARG A 89 -9.29 6.36 -1.76
CA ARG A 89 -9.60 6.32 -3.19
C ARG A 89 -9.30 4.94 -3.76
N SER A 90 -10.32 4.24 -4.23
CA SER A 90 -10.22 2.85 -4.69
C SER A 90 -10.92 2.64 -6.04
N GLU A 91 -10.61 3.50 -7.01
CA GLU A 91 -11.17 3.47 -8.37
C GLU A 91 -10.26 2.80 -9.42
N PHE A 92 -9.02 2.46 -9.07
CA PHE A 92 -8.03 1.90 -10.00
C PHE A 92 -7.79 0.41 -9.75
N GLY A 93 -8.02 -0.39 -10.80
CA GLY A 93 -7.70 -1.82 -10.81
C GLY A 93 -6.24 -2.12 -11.14
N ILE A 94 -5.82 -3.34 -10.87
CA ILE A 94 -4.51 -3.85 -11.33
C ILE A 94 -4.43 -3.72 -12.86
N GLY A 95 -3.31 -3.22 -13.39
CA GLY A 95 -3.19 -2.90 -14.81
C GLY A 95 -3.43 -1.42 -15.16
N ALA A 96 -4.04 -0.65 -14.25
CA ALA A 96 -4.27 0.78 -14.45
C ALA A 96 -3.15 1.66 -13.88
N GLU A 97 -1.93 1.14 -13.69
CA GLU A 97 -0.85 1.84 -12.97
C GLU A 97 -0.45 3.18 -13.60
N GLU A 98 -0.56 3.33 -14.93
CA GLU A 98 -0.34 4.63 -15.58
C GLU A 98 -1.37 5.68 -15.17
N ALA A 99 -2.64 5.29 -15.14
CA ALA A 99 -3.73 6.19 -14.75
C ALA A 99 -3.63 6.52 -13.25
N LEU A 100 -3.32 5.53 -12.42
CA LEU A 100 -3.02 5.72 -11.00
C LEU A 100 -1.84 6.67 -10.79
N GLY A 101 -0.73 6.49 -11.52
CA GLY A 101 0.44 7.35 -11.41
C GLY A 101 0.12 8.82 -11.70
N ARG A 102 -0.67 9.09 -12.75
CA ARG A 102 -1.17 10.45 -13.05
C ARG A 102 -2.05 11.00 -11.91
N ALA A 103 -2.95 10.18 -11.36
CA ALA A 103 -3.81 10.60 -10.25
C ALA A 103 -3.01 10.90 -8.97
N VAL A 104 -2.00 10.09 -8.64
CA VAL A 104 -1.09 10.30 -7.51
C VAL A 104 -0.32 11.61 -7.66
N LEU A 105 0.20 11.91 -8.85
CA LEU A 105 0.95 13.14 -9.11
C LEU A 105 0.08 14.41 -9.07
N ALA A 106 -1.22 14.29 -9.35
CA ALA A 106 -2.17 15.40 -9.30
C ALA A 106 -2.81 15.60 -7.92
N ALA A 107 -2.69 14.63 -7.02
CA ALA A 107 -3.34 14.67 -5.71
C ALA A 107 -2.60 15.58 -4.70
N ARG A 108 -3.31 15.95 -3.62
CA ARG A 108 -2.71 16.66 -2.49
C ARG A 108 -1.68 15.75 -1.82
N MET A 109 -0.42 16.21 -1.78
CA MET A 109 0.68 15.49 -1.16
C MET A 109 0.72 15.69 0.37
N PRO A 110 1.25 14.75 1.16
CA PRO A 110 1.80 13.45 0.75
C PRO A 110 0.72 12.42 0.39
N VAL A 111 1.02 11.49 -0.52
CA VAL A 111 0.13 10.39 -0.91
C VAL A 111 0.67 9.06 -0.41
N LEU A 112 -0.21 8.20 0.12
CA LEU A 112 0.06 6.78 0.38
C LEU A 112 -0.66 5.93 -0.65
N VAL A 113 0.02 4.94 -1.22
CA VAL A 113 -0.58 3.96 -2.14
C VAL A 113 -0.39 2.56 -1.57
N CYS A 114 -1.47 1.79 -1.45
CA CYS A 114 -1.42 0.36 -1.17
C CYS A 114 -1.73 -0.43 -2.44
N TRP A 115 -0.79 -1.26 -2.89
CA TRP A 115 -0.89 -1.94 -4.18
C TRP A 115 -0.45 -3.40 -4.13
N GLU A 116 -0.66 -4.12 -5.23
CA GLU A 116 -0.12 -5.47 -5.39
C GLU A 116 1.39 -5.42 -5.68
N HIS A 117 2.17 -6.27 -5.01
CA HIS A 117 3.62 -6.34 -5.14
C HIS A 117 4.12 -6.47 -6.60
N THR A 118 3.41 -7.19 -7.48
CA THR A 118 3.75 -7.32 -8.91
C THR A 118 3.47 -6.05 -9.72
N GLY A 119 2.53 -5.21 -9.27
CA GLY A 119 2.16 -3.94 -9.91
C GLY A 119 2.99 -2.76 -9.43
N ILE A 120 3.62 -2.84 -8.25
CA ILE A 120 4.40 -1.72 -7.69
C ILE A 120 5.50 -1.23 -8.65
N PRO A 121 6.33 -2.09 -9.30
CA PRO A 121 7.33 -1.60 -10.25
C PRO A 121 6.73 -0.78 -11.41
N ARG A 122 5.56 -1.19 -11.93
CA ARG A 122 4.85 -0.44 -12.99
C ARG A 122 4.34 0.90 -12.48
N LEU A 123 3.82 0.96 -11.25
CA LEU A 123 3.46 2.21 -10.60
C LEU A 123 4.67 3.15 -10.45
N ILE A 124 5.82 2.64 -9.97
CA ILE A 124 7.04 3.46 -9.83
C ILE A 124 7.52 3.98 -11.19
N HIS A 125 7.38 3.18 -12.25
CA HIS A 125 7.63 3.63 -13.62
C HIS A 125 6.69 4.75 -14.04
N ALA A 126 5.38 4.60 -13.82
CA ALA A 126 4.36 5.61 -14.10
C ALA A 126 4.57 6.94 -13.35
N LEU A 127 5.15 6.89 -12.15
CA LEU A 127 5.54 8.09 -11.39
C LEU A 127 6.80 8.78 -11.93
N GLY A 128 7.54 8.14 -12.84
CA GLY A 128 8.84 8.60 -13.33
C GLY A 128 9.97 8.46 -12.30
N ALA A 129 9.81 7.60 -11.30
CA ALA A 129 10.77 7.39 -10.21
C ALA A 129 11.63 6.12 -10.38
N HIS A 130 11.45 5.37 -11.47
CA HIS A 130 12.12 4.09 -11.72
C HIS A 130 13.64 4.19 -11.93
N GLN A 131 14.16 5.36 -12.28
CA GLN A 131 15.61 5.60 -12.47
C GLN A 131 16.32 6.05 -11.19
N VAL A 132 15.62 6.15 -10.06
CA VAL A 132 16.22 6.55 -8.80
C VAL A 132 17.14 5.43 -8.31
N LEU A 133 18.38 5.79 -7.99
CA LEU A 133 19.37 4.85 -7.45
C LEU A 133 18.84 4.19 -6.17
N GLY A 134 19.00 2.87 -6.07
CA GLY A 134 18.64 2.08 -4.89
C GLY A 134 17.20 1.57 -4.88
N VAL A 135 16.35 1.95 -5.83
CA VAL A 135 15.00 1.37 -5.98
C VAL A 135 15.13 -0.09 -6.46
N PRO A 136 14.58 -1.08 -5.73
CA PRO A 136 14.59 -2.46 -6.18
C PRO A 136 13.74 -2.68 -7.45
N ALA A 137 14.16 -3.62 -8.31
CA ALA A 137 13.44 -3.94 -9.56
C ALA A 137 12.08 -4.61 -9.30
N SER A 138 11.93 -5.27 -8.16
CA SER A 138 10.70 -5.88 -7.69
C SER A 138 10.52 -5.59 -6.20
N TRP A 139 9.26 -5.62 -5.75
CA TRP A 139 9.00 -5.58 -4.32
C TRP A 139 9.48 -6.90 -3.68
N PRO A 140 10.30 -6.86 -2.61
CA PRO A 140 10.85 -8.07 -1.98
C PRO A 140 9.75 -8.90 -1.32
N ASP A 141 10.03 -10.15 -0.94
CA ASP A 141 9.03 -10.96 -0.23
C ASP A 141 8.86 -10.56 1.25
N ARG A 142 8.32 -9.35 1.45
CA ARG A 142 8.11 -8.71 2.73
C ARG A 142 6.80 -7.93 2.73
N TYR A 143 6.05 -8.02 3.82
CA TYR A 143 4.75 -7.33 4.01
C TYR A 143 4.87 -6.03 4.82
N ASP A 144 6.02 -5.82 5.43
CA ASP A 144 6.29 -4.87 6.50
C ASP A 144 7.25 -3.76 6.04
N LEU A 145 7.14 -3.33 4.78
CA LEU A 145 7.94 -2.25 4.21
C LEU A 145 7.07 -1.05 3.81
N VAL A 146 7.70 0.12 3.82
CA VAL A 146 7.24 1.36 3.19
C VAL A 146 8.33 1.83 2.23
N TRP A 147 7.97 2.01 0.97
CA TRP A 147 8.81 2.70 0.00
C TRP A 147 8.44 4.18 -0.04
N GLU A 148 9.34 5.03 0.46
CA GLU A 148 9.19 6.48 0.45
C GLU A 148 9.87 7.08 -0.78
N PHE A 149 9.09 7.79 -1.59
CA PHE A 149 9.57 8.57 -2.72
C PHE A 149 9.32 10.05 -2.45
N THR A 150 10.38 10.85 -2.46
CA THR A 150 10.29 12.31 -2.31
C THR A 150 10.66 12.99 -3.61
N ARG A 151 9.81 13.89 -4.10
CA ARG A 151 10.09 14.72 -5.28
C ARG A 151 10.37 16.16 -4.86
N ARG A 152 11.55 16.68 -5.14
CA ARG A 152 11.92 18.10 -4.92
C ARG A 152 12.54 18.66 -6.19
N GLN A 153 12.01 19.79 -6.67
CA GLN A 153 12.51 20.47 -7.89
C GLN A 153 12.65 19.51 -9.09
N GLY A 154 11.67 18.61 -9.27
CA GLY A 154 11.68 17.62 -10.35
C GLY A 154 12.53 16.37 -10.10
N ARG A 155 13.41 16.35 -9.11
CA ARG A 155 14.26 15.21 -8.77
C ARG A 155 13.62 14.30 -7.73
N TRP A 156 13.64 13.00 -7.98
CA TRP A 156 13.18 11.97 -7.07
C TRP A 156 14.31 11.44 -6.18
N THR A 157 13.99 11.12 -4.93
CA THR A 157 14.80 10.31 -4.02
C THR A 157 13.99 9.14 -3.47
N PHE A 158 14.67 8.10 -3.03
CA PHE A 158 14.06 6.86 -2.53
C PHE A 158 14.62 6.50 -1.15
N ARG A 159 13.74 5.99 -0.28
CA ARG A 159 14.08 5.32 0.98
C ARG A 159 13.19 4.10 1.15
N GLU A 160 13.79 3.00 1.60
CA GLU A 160 13.05 1.85 2.11
C GLU A 160 13.04 1.92 3.65
N LEU A 161 11.88 1.70 4.24
CA LEU A 161 11.66 1.77 5.69
C LEU A 161 10.91 0.53 6.13
N ALA A 162 11.38 -0.12 7.19
CA ALA A 162 10.62 -1.18 7.86
C ALA A 162 9.51 -0.58 8.71
N GLN A 163 8.34 -1.23 8.69
CA GLN A 163 7.15 -0.79 9.43
C GLN A 163 7.28 -1.04 10.94
N HIS A 164 7.91 -2.16 11.33
CA HIS A 164 8.05 -2.60 12.73
C HIS A 164 6.75 -2.54 13.55
N LEU A 165 5.63 -2.96 12.95
CA LEU A 165 4.31 -2.89 13.58
C LEU A 165 3.97 -4.14 14.39
N LEU A 166 4.49 -5.29 13.95
CA LEU A 166 4.16 -6.58 14.55
C LEU A 166 5.42 -7.29 15.07
N PRO A 167 5.29 -8.18 16.07
CA PRO A 167 6.38 -9.05 16.49
C PRO A 167 6.96 -9.85 15.31
N GLY A 168 8.29 -9.82 15.19
CA GLY A 168 9.04 -10.49 14.11
C GLY A 168 9.22 -9.67 12.83
N ASP A 169 8.72 -8.43 12.76
CA ASP A 169 9.06 -7.50 11.68
C ASP A 169 10.55 -7.09 11.76
N ALA A 170 11.19 -6.86 10.61
CA ALA A 170 12.65 -6.74 10.48
C ALA A 170 13.13 -5.44 9.84
#